data_AF-A0A925MUI4-F1
#
_entry.id   AF-A0A925MUI4-F1
#
_cell.length_a   1.000
_cell.length_b   1.000
_cell.length_c   1.000
_cell.angle_alpha   90.00
_cell.angle_beta   90.00
_cell.angle_gamma   90.00
#
_symmetry.space_group_name_H-M   'P 1'
#
loop_
_entity.id
_entity.type
_entity.pdbx_description
1 polymer ?
#
loop_
_entity_poly.entity_id
_entity_poly.type
_entity_poly.pdbx_seq_one_letter_code
_entity_poly.pdbx_strand_id
1 'polypeptide(L)' 'LPGDAVGKIDVFPTRTYVAIARAWHDKAVLRLRTGKIKGRTFRIRKISR' A
#
# COMPACT_ATOMS: atom_id res chain seq x y z
N LEU A 1 6.20 -5.07 -8.00
CA LEU A 1 6.29 -5.54 -6.61
C LEU A 1 5.86 -7.00 -6.67
N PRO A 2 6.67 -7.94 -6.20
CA PRO A 2 6.34 -9.36 -6.21
C PRO A 2 5.06 -9.65 -5.39
N GLY A 3 4.29 -10.66 -5.75
CA GLY A 3 3.00 -10.96 -5.09
C GLY A 3 3.18 -11.41 -3.63
N ASP A 4 4.23 -12.18 -3.37
CA ASP A 4 4.68 -12.65 -2.05
C ASP A 4 5.14 -11.51 -1.12
N ALA A 5 5.47 -10.34 -1.65
CA ALA A 5 5.79 -9.17 -0.84
C ALA A 5 4.56 -8.50 -0.20
N VAL A 6 3.34 -8.90 -0.60
CA VAL A 6 2.07 -8.42 -0.05
C VAL A 6 1.55 -9.43 0.96
N GLY A 7 1.40 -8.99 2.21
CA GLY A 7 0.82 -9.79 3.28
C GLY A 7 -0.67 -9.53 3.46
N LYS A 8 -1.14 -9.58 4.71
CA LYS A 8 -2.53 -9.36 5.08
C LYS A 8 -3.08 -8.03 4.53
N ILE A 9 -4.31 -8.09 4.01
CA ILE A 9 -5.08 -6.93 3.54
C ILE A 9 -6.33 -6.82 4.39
N ASP A 10 -6.44 -5.72 5.13
CA ASP A 10 -7.62 -5.41 5.93
C ASP A 10 -8.38 -4.24 5.29
N VAL A 11 -9.63 -4.49 4.89
CA VAL A 11 -10.49 -3.52 4.22
C VAL A 11 -11.55 -3.01 5.19
N PHE A 12 -11.63 -1.69 5.32
CA PHE A 12 -12.65 -0.98 6.09
C PHE A 12 -13.44 -0.05 5.15
N PRO A 13 -14.62 0.45 5.57
CA PRO A 13 -15.46 1.30 4.70
C PRO A 13 -14.75 2.52 4.11
N THR A 14 -13.81 3.12 4.85
CA THR A 14 -13.13 4.38 4.45
C THR A 14 -11.63 4.24 4.24
N ARG A 15 -11.04 3.09 4.57
CA ARG A 15 -9.59 2.87 4.54
C ARG A 15 -9.23 1.41 4.32
N THR A 16 -8.07 1.18 3.73
CA THR A 16 -7.52 -0.17 3.56
C THR A 16 -6.10 -0.18 4.08
N TYR A 17 -5.76 -1.21 4.84
CA TYR A 17 -4.42 -1.45 5.34
C TYR A 17 -3.84 -2.67 4.66
N VAL A 18 -2.59 -2.56 4.22
CA VAL A 18 -1.88 -3.60 3.48
C VAL A 18 -0.53 -3.80 4.16
N ALA A 19 -0.27 -5.02 4.62
CA ALA A 19 1.05 -5.40 5.09
C ALA A 19 1.98 -5.56 3.88
N ILE A 20 3.13 -4.91 3.93
CA ILE A 20 4.15 -4.98 2.87
C ILE A 20 5.47 -5.38 3.52
N ALA A 21 6.16 -6.35 2.92
CA ALA A 21 7.50 -6.76 3.34
C ALA A 21 8.44 -5.55 3.37
N ARG A 22 9.24 -5.44 4.44
CA ARG A 22 10.02 -4.23 4.74
C ARG A 22 10.97 -3.81 3.61
N ALA A 23 11.61 -4.79 2.97
CA ALA A 23 12.50 -4.56 1.83
C ALA A 23 11.81 -3.90 0.63
N TRP A 24 10.48 -4.07 0.50
CA TRP A 24 9.69 -3.53 -0.60
C TRP A 24 8.90 -2.26 -0.25
N HIS A 25 8.95 -1.82 1.01
CA HIS A 25 8.16 -0.70 1.52
C HIS A 25 8.30 0.57 0.69
N ASP A 26 9.53 1.06 0.49
CA ASP A 26 9.75 2.35 -0.17
C ASP A 26 9.33 2.34 -1.63
N LYS A 27 9.61 1.24 -2.33
CA LYS A 27 9.18 1.02 -3.71
C LYS A 27 7.66 0.98 -3.82
N ALA A 28 6.98 0.34 -2.87
CA ALA A 28 5.52 0.27 -2.85
C ALA A 28 4.89 1.64 -2.59
N VAL A 29 5.36 2.36 -1.56
CA VAL A 29 4.85 3.68 -1.21
C VAL A 29 5.04 4.66 -2.37
N LEU A 30 6.21 4.66 -3.01
CA LEU A 30 6.47 5.50 -4.18
C LEU A 30 5.46 5.22 -5.30
N ARG A 31 5.31 3.95 -5.69
CA ARG A 31 4.37 3.55 -6.76
C ARG A 31 2.91 3.87 -6.43
N LEU A 32 2.48 3.66 -5.19
CA LEU A 32 1.11 3.94 -4.78
C LEU A 32 0.82 5.44 -4.68
N ARG A 33 1.84 6.28 -4.43
CA ARG A 33 1.72 7.74 -4.42
C ARG A 33 1.66 8.34 -5.82
N THR A 34 2.47 7.82 -6.75
CA THR A 34 2.51 8.33 -8.14
C THR A 34 1.43 7.70 -9.00
N GLY A 35 0.98 6.49 -8.65
CA GLY A 35 -0.03 5.74 -9.39
C GLY A 35 -1.46 6.12 -9.02
N LYS A 36 -2.39 5.63 -9.85
CA LYS A 36 -3.84 5.67 -9.57
C LYS A 36 -4.32 4.26 -9.28
N ILE A 37 -5.18 4.10 -8.28
CA ILE A 37 -5.88 2.85 -8.00
C ILE A 37 -7.29 3.01 -8.54
N LYS A 38 -7.69 2.17 -9.50
CA LYS A 38 -9.02 2.26 -10.15
C LYS A 38 -9.33 3.69 -10.63
N GLY A 39 -8.37 4.34 -11.28
CA GLY A 39 -8.49 5.70 -11.81
C GLY A 39 -8.45 6.84 -10.78
N ARG A 40 -8.30 6.54 -9.48
CA ARG A 40 -8.32 7.54 -8.40
C ARG A 40 -6.98 7.59 -7.65
N THR A 41 -6.60 8.78 -7.22
CA THR A 41 -5.46 8.98 -6.33
C THR A 41 -5.89 8.75 -4.89
N PHE A 42 -5.10 7.99 -4.13
CA PHE A 42 -5.35 7.75 -2.72
C PHE A 42 -4.22 8.31 -1.87
N ARG A 43 -4.57 8.80 -0.67
CA ARG A 43 -3.56 9.25 0.29
C ARG A 43 -2.88 8.06 0.94
N ILE A 44 -1.62 7.85 0.60
CA ILE A 44 -0.81 6.76 1.16
C ILE A 44 -0.08 7.23 2.42
N ARG A 45 -0.27 6.51 3.53
CA ARG A 45 0.40 6.77 4.80
C ARG A 45 1.07 5.49 5.31
N LYS A 46 2.30 5.63 5.78
CA LYS A 46 2.95 4.60 6.61
C LYS A 46 2.30 4.64 7.99
N ILE A 47 1.88 3.50 8.49
CA ILE A 47 1.46 3.36 9.88
C ILE A 47 2.75 3.18 10.69
N SER A 48 3.04 4.13 11.57
CA SER A 48 4.12 3.96 12.54
C SER A 48 3.77 2.80 13.47
N ARG A 49 4.80 2.08 13.92
CA ARG A 49 4.67 1.31 15.17
C ARG A 49 4.48 2.31 16.31
#